data_AF-K6U9R7-F1
#
_entry.id   AF-K6U9R7-F1
#
_cell.length_a   1.000
_cell.length_b   1.000
_cell.length_c   1.000
_cell.angle_alpha   90.00
_cell.angle_beta   90.00
_cell.angle_gamma   90.00
#
_symmetry.space_group_name_H-M   'P 1'
#
loop_
_entity.id
_entity.type
_entity.pdbx_description
1 polymer ?
#
loop_
_entity_poly.entity_id
_entity_poly.type
_entity_poly.pdbx_seq_one_letter_code
_entity_poly.pdbx_strand_id
1 'polypeptide(L)'
;MAFLKDTEREQLRQLVKACLLEISKLKIELKKCQKESSRSLILEHSKLQELQKDQEKIIQKKEDEIQELVKQLEEKDLKIKELQKIKNQFKLLTQKPKKDLTSFQSNIYLLLPDKEDNLENLFEWITDMGFTELSLLNFEHALRNLERKGYFRSRDNKGIVMWKKIDKD
;
A
#
# COMPACT_ATOMS: atom_id res chain seq x y z
N MET A 1 97.15 -6.38 32.83
CA MET A 1 95.94 -6.52 31.98
C MET A 1 94.61 -6.63 32.77
N ALA A 2 94.56 -6.35 34.09
CA ALA A 2 93.33 -6.48 34.88
C ALA A 2 92.44 -5.22 34.88
N PHE A 3 93.01 -4.01 34.80
CA PHE A 3 92.28 -2.73 34.89
C PHE A 3 91.43 -2.36 33.65
N LEU A 4 91.82 -2.81 32.46
CA LEU A 4 91.06 -2.57 31.21
C LEU A 4 89.76 -3.40 31.13
N LYS A 5 89.74 -4.58 31.76
CA LYS A 5 88.55 -5.44 31.81
C LYS A 5 87.43 -4.86 32.69
N ASP A 6 87.76 -4.04 33.69
CA ASP A 6 86.75 -3.43 34.57
C ASP A 6 86.06 -2.22 33.93
N THR A 7 86.73 -1.51 33.01
CA THR A 7 86.18 -0.34 32.31
C THR A 7 85.17 -0.73 31.23
N GLU A 8 85.48 -1.74 30.41
CA GLU A 8 84.54 -2.30 29.42
C GLU A 8 83.29 -2.89 30.10
N ARG A 9 83.48 -3.55 31.24
CA ARG A 9 82.38 -4.11 32.04
C ARG A 9 81.45 -3.04 32.59
N GLU A 10 81.98 -1.90 33.02
CA GLU A 10 81.18 -0.78 33.50
C GLU A 10 80.46 -0.04 32.36
N GLN A 11 81.10 0.12 31.19
CA GLN A 11 80.44 0.65 29.98
C GLN A 11 79.27 -0.24 29.53
N LEU A 12 79.46 -1.56 29.53
CA LEU A 12 78.39 -2.54 29.28
C LEU A 12 77.24 -2.40 30.29
N ARG A 13 77.55 -2.21 31.58
CA ARG A 13 76.52 -1.98 32.61
C ARG A 13 75.74 -0.69 32.38
N GLN A 14 76.41 0.39 31.99
CA GLN A 14 75.77 1.67 31.66
C GLN A 14 74.86 1.54 30.43
N LEU A 15 75.32 0.84 29.39
CA LEU A 15 74.53 0.56 28.20
C LEU A 15 73.27 -0.25 28.55
N VAL A 16 73.42 -1.33 29.34
CA VAL A 16 72.29 -2.15 29.78
C VAL A 16 71.29 -1.33 30.60
N LYS A 17 71.76 -0.45 31.49
CA LYS A 17 70.89 0.46 32.25
C LYS A 17 70.14 1.42 31.32
N ALA A 18 70.82 2.01 30.33
CA ALA A 18 70.20 2.89 29.35
C ALA A 18 69.12 2.16 28.52
N CYS A 19 69.43 0.97 28.02
CA CYS A 19 68.47 0.14 27.30
C CYS A 19 67.27 -0.26 28.17
N LEU A 20 67.48 -0.61 29.45
CA LEU A 20 66.38 -0.94 30.37
C LEU A 20 65.48 0.28 30.62
N LEU A 21 66.05 1.47 30.77
CA LEU A 21 65.29 2.71 30.92
C LEU A 21 64.47 3.01 29.66
N GLU A 22 65.06 2.85 28.49
CA GLU A 22 64.37 3.04 27.21
C GLU A 22 63.22 2.03 27.01
N ILE A 23 63.45 0.74 27.31
CA ILE A 23 62.39 -0.28 27.31
C ILE A 23 61.27 0.09 28.28
N SER A 24 61.61 0.60 29.47
CA SER A 24 60.61 0.99 30.47
C SER A 24 59.78 2.20 30.01
N LYS A 25 60.41 3.18 29.35
CA LYS A 25 59.74 4.35 28.75
C LYS A 25 58.79 3.92 27.63
N LEU A 26 59.28 3.10 26.70
CA LEU A 26 58.47 2.56 25.59
C LEU A 26 57.27 1.74 26.11
N LYS A 27 57.45 0.96 27.18
CA LYS A 27 56.36 0.21 27.80
C LYS A 27 55.28 1.11 28.41
N ILE A 28 55.67 2.26 28.96
CA ILE A 28 54.72 3.25 29.50
C ILE A 28 53.97 3.94 28.36
N GLU A 29 54.67 4.36 27.31
CA GLU A 29 54.07 4.98 26.12
C GLU A 29 53.10 4.03 25.43
N LEU A 30 53.46 2.77 25.25
CA LEU A 30 52.60 1.74 24.67
C LEU A 30 51.32 1.55 25.49
N LYS A 31 51.42 1.48 26.82
CA LYS A 31 50.25 1.41 27.72
C LYS A 31 49.36 2.65 27.62
N LYS A 32 49.95 3.83 27.41
CA LYS A 32 49.20 5.08 27.23
C LYS A 32 48.44 5.08 25.90
N CYS A 33 49.11 4.75 24.80
CA CYS A 33 48.49 4.62 23.48
C CYS A 33 47.37 3.57 23.46
N GLN A 34 47.56 2.42 24.13
CA GLN A 34 46.52 1.39 24.20
C GLN A 34 45.27 1.88 24.94
N LYS A 35 45.44 2.63 26.04
CA LYS A 35 44.32 3.22 26.79
C LYS A 35 43.58 4.29 25.99
N GLU A 36 44.32 5.15 25.29
CA GLU A 36 43.75 6.20 24.43
C GLU A 36 42.99 5.60 23.25
N SER A 37 43.56 4.60 22.57
CA SER A 37 42.89 3.87 21.49
C SER A 37 41.61 3.19 21.97
N SER A 38 41.64 2.52 23.13
CA SER A 38 40.45 1.88 23.70
C SER A 38 39.33 2.89 24.01
N ARG A 39 39.70 4.07 24.54
CA ARG A 39 38.73 5.16 24.80
C ARG A 39 38.14 5.72 23.51
N SER A 40 38.96 5.91 22.48
CA SER A 40 38.51 6.39 21.18
C SER A 40 37.49 5.44 20.56
N LEU A 41 37.77 4.13 20.58
CA LEU A 41 36.86 3.11 20.05
C LEU A 41 35.51 3.09 20.77
N ILE A 42 35.51 3.23 22.10
CA ILE A 42 34.26 3.30 22.88
C ILE A 42 33.43 4.53 22.50
N LEU A 43 34.09 5.69 22.33
CA LEU A 43 33.41 6.93 21.95
C LEU A 43 32.87 6.89 20.51
N GLU A 44 33.61 6.30 19.58
CA GLU A 44 33.16 6.10 18.21
C GLU A 44 31.98 5.14 18.15
N HIS A 45 32.05 4.03 18.90
CA HIS A 45 30.95 3.07 18.99
C HIS A 45 29.68 3.71 19.58
N SER A 46 29.81 4.53 20.63
CA SER A 46 28.64 5.21 21.20
C SER A 46 28.00 6.20 20.22
N LYS A 47 28.82 6.97 19.48
CA LYS A 47 28.33 7.88 18.43
C LYS A 47 27.63 7.14 17.29
N LEU A 48 28.21 6.03 16.84
CA LEU A 48 27.59 5.19 15.80
C LEU A 48 26.25 4.63 16.27
N GLN A 49 26.16 4.20 17.53
CA GLN A 49 24.90 3.69 18.10
C GLN A 49 23.83 4.78 18.21
N GLU A 50 24.20 6.02 18.56
CA GLU A 50 23.27 7.16 18.55
C GLU A 50 22.77 7.47 17.13
N LEU A 51 23.68 7.52 16.15
CA LEU A 51 23.31 7.73 14.74
C LEU A 51 22.39 6.63 14.21
N GLN A 52 22.64 5.37 14.57
CA GLN A 52 21.77 4.25 14.20
C GLN A 52 20.36 4.42 14.78
N LYS A 53 20.25 4.76 16.07
CA LYS A 53 18.94 4.99 16.71
C LYS A 53 18.17 6.13 16.05
N ASP A 54 18.86 7.20 15.67
CA ASP A 54 18.20 8.33 15.02
C ASP A 54 17.79 8.00 13.58
N GLN A 55 18.61 7.24 12.84
CA GLN A 55 18.22 6.70 11.53
C GLN A 55 17.01 5.77 11.63
N GLU A 56 16.97 4.85 12.59
CA GLU A 56 15.82 3.96 12.83
C GLU A 56 14.55 4.75 13.11
N LYS A 57 14.61 5.80 13.93
CA LYS A 57 13.44 6.67 14.17
C LYS A 57 12.97 7.39 12.90
N ILE A 58 13.89 7.84 12.06
CA ILE A 58 13.53 8.51 10.79
C ILE A 58 12.89 7.51 9.84
N ILE A 59 13.46 6.30 9.73
CA ILE A 59 12.91 5.22 8.92
C ILE A 59 11.50 4.87 9.39
N GLN A 60 11.30 4.66 10.69
CA GLN A 60 9.98 4.34 11.24
C GLN A 60 8.96 5.43 10.92
N LYS A 61 9.31 6.71 11.12
CA LYS A 61 8.41 7.83 10.78
C LYS A 61 8.06 7.86 9.30
N LYS A 62 9.00 7.53 8.43
CA LYS A 62 8.78 7.48 6.98
C LYS A 62 7.92 6.28 6.58
N GLU A 63 8.10 5.14 7.23
CA GLU A 63 7.24 3.96 7.04
C GLU A 63 5.80 4.26 7.47
N ASP A 64 5.60 4.89 8.63
CA ASP A 64 4.28 5.30 9.10
C ASP A 64 3.60 6.28 8.12
N GLU A 65 4.36 7.28 7.62
CA GLU A 65 3.89 8.23 6.60
C GLU A 65 3.50 7.53 5.29
N ILE A 66 4.29 6.55 4.85
CA ILE A 66 3.98 5.74 3.66
C ILE A 66 2.70 4.94 3.87
N GLN A 67 2.52 4.29 5.02
CA GLN A 67 1.31 3.51 5.30
C GLN A 67 0.05 4.38 5.29
N GLU A 68 0.11 5.56 5.90
CA GLU A 68 -1.00 6.50 5.89
C GLU A 68 -1.33 6.99 4.47
N LEU A 69 -0.31 7.31 3.67
CA LEU A 69 -0.51 7.71 2.27
C LEU A 69 -1.10 6.58 1.42
N VAL A 70 -0.68 5.32 1.62
CA VAL A 70 -1.25 4.16 0.95
C VAL A 70 -2.72 4.00 1.29
N LYS A 71 -3.08 4.11 2.57
CA LYS A 71 -4.48 4.04 3.01
C LYS A 71 -5.34 5.13 2.37
N GLN A 72 -4.85 6.37 2.34
CA GLN A 72 -5.56 7.47 1.69
C GLN A 72 -5.72 7.27 0.17
N LEU A 73 -4.75 6.65 -0.49
CA LEU A 73 -4.85 6.28 -1.90
C LEU A 73 -5.93 5.22 -2.12
N GLU A 74 -5.96 4.17 -1.32
CA GLU A 74 -6.98 3.12 -1.41
C GLU A 74 -8.40 3.67 -1.22
N GLU A 75 -8.61 4.53 -0.23
CA GLU A 75 -9.89 5.19 0.01
C GLU A 75 -10.31 6.06 -1.19
N LYS A 76 -9.37 6.81 -1.77
CA LYS A 76 -9.64 7.63 -2.96
C LYS A 76 -9.93 6.79 -4.19
N ASP A 77 -9.24 5.68 -4.39
CA ASP A 77 -9.47 4.77 -5.51
C ASP A 77 -10.86 4.11 -5.43
N LEU A 78 -11.31 3.72 -4.23
CA LEU A 78 -12.68 3.25 -4.01
C LEU A 78 -13.70 4.32 -4.40
N LYS A 79 -13.50 5.55 -3.93
CA LYS A 79 -14.39 6.67 -4.27
C LYS A 79 -14.39 7.00 -5.76
N ILE A 80 -13.24 6.92 -6.43
CA ILE A 80 -13.14 7.11 -7.89
C ILE A 80 -13.92 6.02 -8.61
N LYS A 81 -13.81 4.75 -8.19
CA LYS A 81 -14.58 3.64 -8.78
C LYS A 81 -16.09 3.86 -8.62
N GLU A 82 -16.55 4.32 -7.46
CA GLU A 82 -17.96 4.67 -7.24
C GLU A 82 -18.41 5.82 -8.15
N LEU A 83 -17.63 6.89 -8.23
CA LEU A 83 -17.94 8.03 -9.11
C LEU A 83 -17.95 7.63 -10.58
N GLN A 84 -17.07 6.73 -11.01
CA GLN A 84 -17.07 6.18 -12.37
C GLN A 84 -18.34 5.36 -12.66
N LYS A 85 -18.81 4.55 -11.69
CA LYS A 85 -20.10 3.83 -11.82
C LYS A 85 -21.26 4.82 -12.00
N ILE A 86 -21.34 5.84 -11.14
CA ILE A 86 -22.37 6.89 -11.22
C ILE A 86 -22.29 7.62 -12.57
N LYS A 87 -21.09 7.98 -13.02
CA LYS A 87 -20.89 8.63 -14.33
C LYS A 87 -21.41 7.76 -15.47
N ASN A 88 -21.14 6.45 -15.43
CA ASN A 88 -21.62 5.51 -16.44
C ASN A 88 -23.15 5.39 -16.41
N GLN A 89 -23.76 5.29 -15.24
CA GLN A 89 -25.22 5.28 -15.07
C GLN A 89 -25.87 6.57 -15.59
N PHE A 90 -25.29 7.73 -15.26
CA PHE A 90 -25.78 9.02 -15.76
C PHE A 90 -25.66 9.13 -17.28
N LYS A 91 -24.56 8.61 -17.86
CA LYS A 91 -24.41 8.52 -19.31
C LYS A 91 -25.51 7.68 -19.95
N LEU A 92 -25.91 6.56 -19.33
CA LEU A 92 -27.02 5.72 -19.81
C LEU A 92 -28.36 6.47 -19.73
N LEU A 93 -28.65 7.14 -18.61
CA LEU A 93 -29.89 7.92 -18.42
C LEU A 93 -30.04 9.11 -19.38
N THR A 94 -28.93 9.68 -19.82
CA THR A 94 -28.91 10.81 -20.76
C THR A 94 -28.88 10.38 -22.23
N GLN A 95 -28.87 9.07 -22.51
CA GLN A 95 -29.00 8.59 -23.88
C GLN A 95 -30.37 8.93 -24.46
N LYS A 96 -30.43 9.07 -25.78
CA LYS A 96 -31.70 9.22 -26.46
C LYS A 96 -32.58 8.01 -26.17
N PRO A 97 -33.88 8.22 -25.84
CA PRO A 97 -34.82 7.12 -25.67
C PRO A 97 -34.79 6.19 -26.89
N LYS A 98 -34.87 4.88 -26.65
CA LYS A 98 -34.92 3.89 -27.72
C LYS A 98 -36.24 4.03 -28.47
N LYS A 99 -36.21 3.74 -29.78
CA LYS A 99 -37.38 3.89 -30.65
C LYS A 99 -38.56 3.08 -30.10
N ASP A 100 -39.74 3.69 -30.09
CA ASP A 100 -40.99 3.10 -29.60
C ASP A 100 -41.04 2.82 -28.08
N LEU A 101 -40.08 3.30 -27.27
CA LEU A 101 -40.11 3.26 -25.80
C LEU A 101 -40.38 4.64 -25.19
N THR A 102 -41.08 4.66 -24.06
CA THR A 102 -41.13 5.88 -23.23
C THR A 102 -39.76 6.14 -22.61
N SER A 103 -39.52 7.37 -22.12
CA SER A 103 -38.26 7.69 -21.41
C SER A 103 -38.04 6.76 -20.23
N PHE A 104 -39.08 6.44 -19.47
CA PHE A 104 -39.02 5.49 -18.36
C PHE A 104 -38.67 4.06 -18.81
N GLN A 105 -39.33 3.55 -19.85
CA GLN A 105 -39.04 2.22 -20.40
C GLN A 105 -37.62 2.12 -20.96
N SER A 106 -37.16 3.19 -21.62
CA SER A 106 -35.78 3.28 -22.13
C SER A 106 -34.76 3.25 -21.00
N ASN A 107 -35.01 4.00 -19.92
CA ASN A 107 -34.14 4.02 -18.76
C ASN A 107 -34.08 2.65 -18.08
N ILE A 108 -35.22 1.98 -17.90
CA ILE A 108 -35.24 0.60 -17.38
C ILE A 108 -34.39 -0.31 -18.26
N TYR A 109 -34.62 -0.33 -19.57
CA TYR A 109 -33.87 -1.18 -20.49
C TYR A 109 -32.36 -0.92 -20.44
N LEU A 110 -31.95 0.35 -20.43
CA LEU A 110 -30.53 0.74 -20.46
C LEU A 110 -29.81 0.43 -19.14
N LEU A 111 -30.50 0.58 -18.01
CA LEU A 111 -29.91 0.38 -16.68
C LEU A 111 -29.88 -1.08 -16.25
N LEU A 112 -30.84 -1.90 -16.70
CA LEU A 112 -30.85 -3.32 -16.38
C LEU A 112 -29.62 -4.02 -16.97
N PRO A 113 -29.05 -4.99 -16.22
CA PRO A 113 -27.87 -5.70 -16.65
C PRO A 113 -28.23 -6.64 -17.80
N ASP A 114 -27.24 -6.99 -18.62
CA ASP A 114 -27.48 -7.88 -19.78
C ASP A 114 -27.60 -9.36 -19.37
N LYS A 115 -27.29 -9.68 -18.10
CA LYS A 115 -27.46 -11.03 -17.54
C LYS A 115 -28.94 -11.41 -17.45
N GLU A 116 -29.23 -12.69 -17.66
CA GLU A 116 -30.54 -13.25 -17.40
C GLU A 116 -30.77 -13.38 -15.88
N ASP A 117 -31.87 -12.84 -15.38
CA ASP A 117 -32.16 -12.83 -13.94
C ASP A 117 -33.67 -12.83 -13.67
N ASN A 118 -34.07 -13.07 -12.42
CA ASN A 118 -35.48 -13.09 -12.03
C ASN A 118 -36.03 -11.67 -11.76
N LEU A 119 -37.35 -11.54 -11.61
CA LEU A 119 -38.01 -10.25 -11.41
C LEU A 119 -37.51 -9.51 -10.15
N GLU A 120 -37.37 -10.22 -9.03
CA GLU A 120 -36.99 -9.64 -7.74
C GLU A 120 -35.57 -9.07 -7.78
N ASN A 121 -34.62 -9.83 -8.31
CA ASN A 121 -33.22 -9.42 -8.44
C ASN A 121 -33.06 -8.22 -9.39
N LEU A 122 -33.81 -8.20 -10.51
CA LEU A 122 -33.80 -7.06 -11.42
C LEU A 122 -34.46 -5.82 -10.81
N PHE A 123 -35.48 -6.02 -9.97
CA PHE A 123 -36.13 -4.95 -9.24
C PHE A 123 -35.17 -4.34 -8.21
N GLU A 124 -34.56 -5.17 -7.36
CA GLU A 124 -33.53 -4.74 -6.40
C GLU A 124 -32.41 -3.97 -7.11
N TRP A 125 -31.95 -4.46 -8.25
CA TRP A 125 -30.91 -3.78 -9.04
C TRP A 125 -31.28 -2.36 -9.45
N ILE A 126 -32.54 -2.13 -9.87
CA ILE A 126 -33.02 -0.81 -10.27
C ILE A 126 -33.30 0.09 -9.05
N THR A 127 -33.81 -0.49 -7.97
CA THR A 127 -34.02 0.22 -6.71
C THR A 127 -32.69 0.72 -6.14
N ASP A 128 -31.64 -0.11 -6.16
CA ASP A 128 -30.28 0.24 -5.75
C ASP A 128 -29.67 1.36 -6.60
N MET A 129 -30.11 1.51 -7.86
CA MET A 129 -29.71 2.60 -8.74
C MET A 129 -30.49 3.90 -8.53
N GLY A 130 -31.46 3.92 -7.62
CA GLY A 130 -32.18 5.14 -7.21
C GLY A 130 -33.65 5.22 -7.61
N PHE A 131 -34.24 4.15 -8.16
CA PHE A 131 -35.69 4.09 -8.42
C PHE A 131 -36.45 3.63 -7.16
N THR A 132 -36.27 4.34 -6.05
CA THR A 132 -36.80 3.96 -4.72
C THR A 132 -38.32 4.05 -4.62
N GLU A 133 -38.96 4.89 -5.44
CA GLU A 133 -40.41 5.05 -5.48
C GLU A 133 -41.11 4.03 -6.41
N LEU A 134 -40.34 3.19 -7.11
CA LEU A 134 -40.89 2.20 -8.03
C LEU A 134 -41.48 1.03 -7.25
N SER A 135 -42.72 0.66 -7.55
CA SER A 135 -43.31 -0.59 -7.04
C SER A 135 -42.94 -1.78 -7.92
N LEU A 136 -42.85 -2.96 -7.32
CA LEU A 136 -42.57 -4.21 -8.03
C LEU A 136 -43.57 -4.47 -9.17
N LEU A 137 -44.85 -4.17 -8.93
CA LEU A 137 -45.92 -4.34 -9.92
C LEU A 137 -45.75 -3.39 -11.12
N ASN A 138 -45.40 -2.13 -10.87
CA ASN A 138 -45.12 -1.18 -11.96
C ASN A 138 -43.88 -1.59 -12.75
N PHE A 139 -42.87 -2.12 -12.07
CA PHE A 139 -41.67 -2.65 -12.71
C PHE A 139 -41.96 -3.88 -13.58
N GLU A 140 -42.75 -4.83 -13.08
CA GLU A 140 -43.17 -6.00 -13.86
C GLU A 140 -43.95 -5.58 -15.10
N HIS A 141 -44.88 -4.62 -14.99
CA HIS A 141 -45.58 -4.06 -16.13
C HIS A 141 -44.63 -3.42 -17.14
N ALA A 142 -43.57 -2.75 -16.69
CA ALA A 142 -42.55 -2.21 -17.58
C ALA A 142 -41.79 -3.32 -18.32
N LEU A 143 -41.37 -4.39 -17.63
CA LEU A 143 -40.71 -5.55 -18.25
C LEU A 143 -41.59 -6.26 -19.27
N ARG A 144 -42.87 -6.48 -18.95
CA ARG A 144 -43.86 -7.06 -19.89
C ARG A 144 -44.04 -6.20 -21.13
N ASN A 145 -44.03 -4.87 -20.98
CA ASN A 145 -44.11 -3.95 -22.12
C ASN A 145 -42.81 -3.96 -22.95
N LEU A 146 -41.65 -4.07 -22.32
CA LEU A 146 -40.37 -4.24 -23.01
C LEU A 146 -40.33 -5.57 -23.79
N GLU A 147 -40.85 -6.64 -23.21
CA GLU A 147 -41.00 -7.95 -23.86
C GLU A 147 -41.93 -7.87 -25.08
N ARG A 148 -43.12 -7.27 -24.95
CA ARG A 148 -44.04 -7.06 -26.08
C ARG A 148 -43.40 -6.29 -27.23
N LYS A 149 -42.51 -5.35 -26.93
CA LYS A 149 -41.78 -4.54 -27.90
C LYS A 149 -40.49 -5.21 -28.40
N GLY A 150 -40.16 -6.41 -27.90
CA GLY A 150 -39.03 -7.23 -28.34
C GLY A 150 -37.67 -6.80 -27.78
N TYR A 151 -37.64 -6.05 -26.68
CA TYR A 151 -36.41 -5.66 -25.98
C TYR A 151 -36.00 -6.66 -24.88
N PHE A 152 -36.94 -7.49 -24.44
CA PHE A 152 -36.72 -8.54 -23.45
C PHE A 152 -37.40 -9.83 -23.90
N ARG A 153 -36.92 -10.96 -23.37
CA ARG A 153 -37.58 -12.27 -23.46
C ARG A 153 -37.71 -12.84 -22.06
N SER A 154 -38.89 -13.32 -21.71
CA SER A 154 -39.08 -14.14 -20.52
C SER A 154 -38.96 -15.64 -20.84
N ARG A 155 -38.44 -16.41 -19.88
CA ARG A 155 -38.40 -17.88 -19.91
C ARG A 155 -38.80 -18.40 -18.54
N ASP A 156 -39.70 -19.37 -18.52
CA ASP A 156 -39.99 -20.10 -17.29
C ASP A 156 -38.86 -21.12 -17.02
N ASN A 157 -38.27 -21.03 -15.84
CA ASN A 157 -37.31 -21.99 -15.33
C ASN A 157 -37.78 -22.49 -13.94
N LYS A 158 -38.39 -23.67 -13.91
CA LYS A 158 -38.86 -24.35 -12.69
C LYS A 158 -39.85 -23.49 -11.86
N GLY A 159 -40.74 -22.75 -12.53
CA GLY A 159 -41.74 -21.90 -11.89
C GLY A 159 -41.25 -20.48 -11.57
N ILE A 160 -40.00 -20.15 -11.92
CA ILE A 160 -39.45 -18.80 -11.80
C ILE A 160 -39.31 -18.21 -13.21
N VAL A 161 -39.88 -17.03 -13.42
CA VAL A 161 -39.75 -16.30 -14.67
C VAL A 161 -38.40 -15.60 -14.71
N MET A 162 -37.54 -16.05 -15.62
CA MET A 162 -36.25 -15.45 -15.93
C MET A 162 -36.41 -14.46 -17.07
N TRP A 163 -35.77 -13.30 -16.96
CA TRP A 163 -35.83 -12.22 -17.93
C TRP A 163 -34.45 -12.01 -18.55
N LYS A 164 -34.39 -12.00 -19.88
CA LYS A 164 -33.16 -11.75 -20.62
C LYS A 164 -33.33 -10.60 -21.58
N LYS A 165 -32.38 -9.67 -21.57
CA LYS A 165 -32.32 -8.53 -22.49
C LYS A 165 -31.99 -8.99 -23.91
N ILE A 166 -32.59 -8.35 -24.90
CA ILE A 166 -32.34 -8.59 -26.32
C ILE A 166 -31.71 -7.32 -26.89
N ASP A 167 -30.53 -7.45 -27.49
CA ASP A 167 -29.91 -6.35 -28.22
C ASP A 167 -30.74 -6.03 -29.46
N LYS A 168 -31.46 -4.91 -29.36
CA LYS A 168 -32.21 -4.32 -30.46
C LYS A 168 -31.50 -3.01 -30.82
N ASP A 169 -30.88 -3.00 -31.99
CA ASP A 169 -30.20 -1.82 -32.55
C ASP A 169 -31.20 -0.65 -32.73
#